data_AF-A0A8S2RMK7-F1
#
_entry.id   AF-A0A8S2RMK7-F1
#
_cell.length_a   1.000
_cell.length_b   1.000
_cell.length_c   1.000
_cell.angle_alpha   90.00
_cell.angle_beta   90.00
_cell.angle_gamma   90.00
#
_symmetry.space_group_name_H-M   'P 1'
#
loop_
_entity.id
_entity.type
_entity.pdbx_description
1 polymer ?
#
loop_
_entity_poly.entity_id
_entity_poly.type
_entity_poly.pdbx_seq_one_letter_code
_entity_poly.pdbx_strand_id
1 'polypeptide(L)'
;SYPYTWQSFYDFGLKIKAPAHRSDATWAENASYTEVLIKAPDDVRLSGSIQYNHVTVENGSLAQFDNEKKLWQILFAPERTGKHEIIVFASKTNEEGSSSVVRFNLD
;
A
#
# COMPACT_ATOMS: atom_id res chain seq x y z
N SER A 1 14.41 8.81 0.07
CA SER A 1 14.05 8.55 -1.34
C SER A 1 12.53 8.55 -1.48
N TYR A 2 12.00 8.61 -2.70
CA TYR A 2 10.57 8.43 -2.98
C TYR A 2 10.27 6.95 -3.24
N PRO A 3 9.04 6.48 -2.98
CA PRO A 3 8.67 5.10 -3.29
C PRO A 3 8.67 4.89 -4.80
N TYR A 4 8.79 3.62 -5.20
CA TYR A 4 8.73 3.27 -6.60
C TYR A 4 7.28 3.32 -7.06
N THR A 5 6.98 4.10 -8.10
CA THR A 5 5.62 4.24 -8.66
C THR A 5 5.58 3.72 -10.09
N TRP A 6 4.54 2.95 -10.44
CA TRP A 6 4.22 2.61 -11.83
C TRP A 6 3.43 3.73 -12.51
N GLN A 7 3.35 3.73 -13.84
CA GLN A 7 2.57 4.70 -14.61
C GLN A 7 1.09 4.73 -14.18
N SER A 8 0.53 3.54 -13.91
CA SER A 8 -0.81 3.33 -13.36
C SER A 8 -1.10 4.18 -12.12
N PHE A 9 -0.10 4.49 -11.27
CA PHE A 9 -0.29 5.38 -10.12
C PHE A 9 -0.86 6.73 -10.52
N TYR A 10 -0.33 7.31 -11.59
CA TYR A 10 -0.75 8.59 -12.14
C TYR A 10 -2.05 8.45 -12.93
N ASP A 11 -2.22 7.35 -13.67
CA ASP A 11 -3.43 7.08 -14.44
C ASP A 11 -4.66 6.93 -13.54
N PHE A 12 -4.50 6.34 -12.35
CA PHE A 12 -5.53 6.26 -11.31
C PHE A 12 -5.68 7.53 -10.47
N GLY A 13 -4.85 8.57 -10.69
CA GLY A 13 -4.94 9.84 -9.96
C GLY A 13 -4.62 9.74 -8.46
N LEU A 14 -3.76 8.81 -8.07
CA LEU A 14 -3.47 8.52 -6.67
C LEU A 14 -2.55 9.55 -6.02
N LYS A 15 -2.68 9.73 -4.70
CA LYS A 15 -1.79 10.58 -3.91
C LYS A 15 -1.44 9.92 -2.58
N ILE A 16 -0.15 9.71 -2.33
CA ILE A 16 0.34 9.17 -1.06
C ILE A 16 0.23 10.26 0.02
N LYS A 17 -0.39 9.92 1.15
CA LYS A 17 -0.51 10.75 2.34
C LYS A 17 0.42 10.28 3.45
N ALA A 18 0.58 8.97 3.61
CA ALA A 18 1.57 8.37 4.50
C ALA A 18 2.07 7.04 3.90
N PRO A 19 3.37 6.73 4.02
CA PRO A 19 4.43 7.62 4.47
C PRO A 19 4.72 8.70 3.41
N ALA A 20 4.66 9.97 3.80
CA ALA A 20 4.84 11.08 2.86
C ALA A 20 6.33 11.22 2.46
N HIS A 21 6.60 11.35 1.16
CA HIS A 21 7.95 11.61 0.62
C HIS A 21 9.02 10.59 1.02
N ARG A 22 8.62 9.35 1.35
CA ARG A 22 9.51 8.27 1.77
C ARG A 22 9.27 7.01 0.96
N SER A 23 10.35 6.39 0.51
CA SER A 23 10.40 5.05 -0.09
C SER A 23 10.10 3.95 0.89
N ASP A 24 10.35 4.23 2.16
CA ASP A 24 10.35 3.25 3.22
C ASP A 24 9.14 3.51 4.11
N ALA A 25 8.28 2.50 4.24
CA ALA A 25 7.37 2.42 5.36
C ALA A 25 8.20 2.00 6.58
N THR A 26 7.91 2.57 7.74
CA THR A 26 8.63 2.23 8.98
C THR A 26 7.77 1.27 9.78
N TRP A 27 8.34 0.13 10.16
CA TRP A 27 7.73 -0.75 11.14
C TRP A 27 8.37 -0.47 12.50
N ALA A 28 7.65 0.23 13.37
CA ALA A 28 8.19 0.58 14.68
C ALA A 28 8.38 -0.65 15.55
N GLU A 29 9.41 -0.65 16.41
CA GLU A 29 9.62 -1.70 17.40
C GLU A 29 8.35 -1.87 18.25
N ASN A 30 7.82 -3.09 18.31
CA ASN A 30 6.57 -3.49 18.97
C ASN A 30 5.25 -3.10 18.27
N ALA A 31 5.28 -2.53 17.06
CA ALA A 31 4.06 -2.36 16.27
C ALA A 31 3.60 -3.70 15.68
N SER A 32 2.29 -3.95 15.63
CA SER A 32 1.76 -5.15 14.95
C SER A 32 1.60 -4.96 13.43
N TYR A 33 1.67 -3.72 12.95
CA TYR A 33 1.51 -3.37 11.55
C TYR A 33 2.21 -2.04 11.24
N THR A 34 2.43 -1.79 9.94
CA THR A 34 2.73 -0.48 9.39
C THR A 34 1.55 0.01 8.54
N GLU A 35 1.43 1.32 8.37
CA GLU A 35 0.30 1.96 7.69
C GLU A 35 0.74 2.69 6.43
N VAL A 36 -0.03 2.51 5.37
CA VAL A 36 0.00 3.34 4.16
C VAL A 36 -1.34 4.02 3.98
N LEU A 37 -1.33 5.35 3.86
CA LEU A 37 -2.50 6.17 3.59
C LEU A 37 -2.43 6.73 2.17
N ILE A 38 -3.44 6.43 1.34
CA ILE A 38 -3.52 6.90 -0.04
C ILE A 38 -4.86 7.56 -0.29
N LYS A 39 -4.84 8.72 -0.93
CA LYS A 39 -6.03 9.33 -1.51
C LYS A 39 -6.24 8.79 -2.92
N ALA A 40 -7.46 8.37 -3.21
CA ALA A 40 -7.88 7.91 -4.52
C ALA A 40 -9.20 8.60 -4.94
N PRO A 41 -9.52 8.68 -6.23
CA PRO A 41 -10.86 9.01 -6.70
C PRO A 41 -11.91 8.00 -6.23
N ASP A 42 -13.18 8.42 -6.22
CA ASP A 42 -14.30 7.61 -5.69
C ASP A 42 -14.57 6.33 -6.49
N ASP A 43 -14.13 6.27 -7.75
CA ASP A 43 -14.29 5.10 -8.61
C ASP A 43 -13.11 4.11 -8.52
N VAL A 44 -12.13 4.37 -7.64
CA VAL A 44 -10.92 3.54 -7.47
C VAL A 44 -10.95 2.80 -6.13
N ARG A 45 -10.68 1.49 -6.20
CA ARG A 45 -10.45 0.63 -5.04
C ARG A 45 -8.98 0.31 -4.91
N LEU A 46 -8.49 0.27 -3.67
CA LEU A 46 -7.12 -0.12 -3.38
C LEU A 46 -7.06 -1.44 -2.62
N SER A 47 -5.99 -2.19 -2.86
CA SER A 47 -5.60 -3.36 -2.08
C SER A 47 -4.10 -3.38 -1.87
N GLY A 48 -3.62 -4.28 -1.01
CA GLY A 48 -2.20 -4.40 -0.68
C GLY A 48 -1.71 -5.84 -0.77
N SER A 49 -0.40 -5.98 -0.85
CA SER A 49 0.34 -7.20 -0.54
C SER A 49 1.65 -6.84 0.14
N ILE A 50 2.10 -7.67 1.06
CA ILE A 50 3.45 -7.61 1.63
C ILE A 50 4.20 -8.87 1.25
N GLN A 51 5.45 -8.72 0.85
CA GLN A 51 6.32 -9.80 0.41
C GLN A 51 7.59 -9.87 1.26
N TYR A 52 8.01 -11.08 1.58
CA TYR A 52 9.31 -11.38 2.19
C TYR A 52 10.05 -12.35 1.28
N ASN A 53 11.29 -12.04 0.89
CA ASN A 53 12.06 -12.85 -0.08
C ASN A 53 11.28 -13.17 -1.38
N HIS A 54 10.52 -12.20 -1.90
CA HIS A 54 9.64 -12.33 -3.09
C HIS A 54 8.47 -13.31 -2.92
N VAL A 55 8.20 -13.78 -1.70
CA VAL A 55 7.04 -14.60 -1.36
C VAL A 55 6.00 -13.72 -0.68
N THR A 56 4.77 -13.73 -1.20
CA THR A 56 3.65 -13.03 -0.58
C THR A 56 3.32 -13.62 0.79
N VAL A 57 3.21 -12.76 1.80
CA VAL A 57 2.69 -13.13 3.12
C VAL A 57 1.16 -13.20 3.02
N GLU A 58 0.61 -14.40 3.17
CA GLU A 58 -0.84 -14.59 3.15
C GLU A 58 -1.51 -13.82 4.30
N ASN A 59 -2.62 -13.14 4.00
CA ASN A 59 -3.35 -12.29 4.95
C ASN A 59 -2.48 -11.19 5.60
N GLY A 60 -1.30 -10.88 5.03
CA GLY A 60 -0.38 -9.88 5.56
C GLY A 60 -0.78 -8.43 5.31
N SER A 61 -1.96 -8.19 4.72
CA SER A 61 -2.46 -6.84 4.51
C SER A 61 -3.97 -6.72 4.66
N LEU A 62 -4.43 -5.54 5.07
CA LEU A 62 -5.82 -5.16 5.19
C LEU A 62 -6.02 -3.78 4.57
N ALA A 63 -6.85 -3.67 3.54
CA ALA A 63 -7.22 -2.40 2.93
C ALA A 63 -8.66 -2.01 3.33
N GLN A 64 -8.83 -0.79 3.81
CA GLN A 64 -10.13 -0.24 4.18
C GLN A 64 -10.25 1.24 3.79
N PHE A 65 -11.45 1.67 3.45
CA PHE A 65 -11.71 3.07 3.13
C PHE A 65 -12.28 3.80 4.35
N ASP A 66 -11.56 4.81 4.81
CA ASP A 66 -12.00 5.74 5.85
C ASP A 66 -12.87 6.82 5.19
N ASN A 67 -14.18 6.71 5.36
CA ASN A 67 -15.15 7.63 4.75
C ASN A 67 -15.12 9.04 5.36
N GLU A 68 -14.68 9.18 6.62
CA GLU A 68 -14.56 10.48 7.27
C GLU A 68 -13.36 11.25 6.73
N LYS A 69 -12.21 10.57 6.61
CA LYS A 69 -10.97 11.19 6.09
C LYS A 69 -10.90 11.21 4.56
N LYS A 70 -11.75 10.44 3.88
CA LYS A 70 -11.72 10.21 2.43
C LYS A 70 -10.36 9.69 1.97
N LEU A 71 -9.86 8.68 2.70
CA LEU A 71 -8.57 8.03 2.46
C LEU A 71 -8.71 6.52 2.50
N TRP A 72 -7.95 5.85 1.65
CA TRP A 72 -7.65 4.44 1.82
C TRP A 72 -6.57 4.27 2.88
N GLN A 73 -6.86 3.45 3.88
CA GLN A 73 -5.94 2.98 4.89
C GLN A 73 -5.59 1.53 4.56
N ILE A 74 -4.30 1.28 4.33
CA ILE A 74 -3.80 -0.06 4.04
C ILE A 74 -2.79 -0.41 5.13
N LEU A 75 -3.14 -1.41 5.93
CA LEU A 75 -2.32 -1.92 7.01
C LEU A 75 -1.55 -3.13 6.52
N PHE A 76 -0.26 -3.21 6.85
CA PHE A 76 0.60 -4.33 6.50
C PHE A 76 1.22 -4.91 7.76
N ALA A 77 1.10 -6.23 7.93
CA ALA A 77 1.58 -6.96 9.10
C ALA A 77 2.74 -7.88 8.70
N PRO A 78 4.01 -7.45 8.92
CA PRO A 78 5.16 -8.32 8.73
C PRO A 78 5.12 -9.45 9.77
N GLU A 79 5.37 -10.68 9.32
CA GLU A 79 5.38 -11.86 10.20
C GLU A 79 6.73 -12.06 10.90
N ARG A 80 7.78 -11.36 10.44
CA ARG A 80 9.16 -11.51 10.92
C ARG A 80 9.95 -10.23 10.68
N THR A 81 11.10 -10.09 11.34
CA THR A 81 12.07 -9.02 11.06
C THR A 81 12.82 -9.27 9.75
N GLY A 82 13.15 -8.19 9.05
CA GLY A 82 13.94 -8.21 7.82
C GLY A 82 13.29 -7.39 6.70
N LYS A 83 13.92 -7.41 5.53
CA LYS A 83 13.46 -6.60 4.40
C LYS A 83 12.21 -7.19 3.76
N HIS A 84 11.15 -6.40 3.76
CA HIS A 84 9.91 -6.69 3.07
C HIS A 84 9.66 -5.68 1.95
N GLU A 85 8.84 -6.07 0.98
CA GLU A 85 8.30 -5.18 -0.04
C GLU A 85 6.80 -5.06 0.16
N ILE A 86 6.30 -3.84 0.25
CA ILE A 86 4.88 -3.53 0.22
C ILE A 86 4.51 -3.14 -1.20
N ILE A 87 3.49 -3.79 -1.76
CA ILE A 87 2.94 -3.46 -3.07
C ILE A 87 1.48 -3.06 -2.89
N VAL A 88 1.12 -1.88 -3.38
CA VAL A 88 -0.26 -1.41 -3.45
C VAL A 88 -0.78 -1.63 -4.86
N PHE A 89 -2.01 -2.10 -4.97
CA PHE A 89 -2.72 -2.27 -6.23
C PHE A 89 -3.93 -1.35 -6.29
N ALA A 90 -4.34 -0.98 -7.51
CA ALA A 90 -5.55 -0.23 -7.78
C ALA A 90 -6.40 -0.91 -8.84
N SER A 91 -7.72 -0.77 -8.71
CA SER A 91 -8.70 -1.18 -9.72
C SER A 91 -9.83 -0.18 -9.81
N LYS A 92 -10.49 -0.12 -10.98
CA LYS A 92 -11.78 0.57 -11.10
C LYS A 92 -12.88 -0.28 -10.50
N THR A 93 -13.85 0.36 -9.87
CA THR A 93 -14.97 -0.33 -9.18
C THR A 93 -15.80 -1.25 -10.10
N ASN A 94 -15.80 -0.98 -11.41
CA ASN A 94 -16.59 -1.71 -12.42
C ASN A 94 -15.73 -2.58 -13.35
N GLU A 95 -14.43 -2.71 -13.10
CA GLU A 95 -13.52 -3.48 -13.95
C GLU A 95 -12.98 -4.70 -13.20
N GLU A 96 -12.78 -5.79 -13.93
CA GLU A 96 -12.06 -6.94 -13.41
C GLU A 96 -10.55 -6.73 -13.56
N GLY A 97 -9.82 -7.03 -12.48
CA GLY A 97 -8.36 -6.92 -12.45
C GLY A 97 -7.87 -5.73 -11.63
N SER A 98 -6.60 -5.80 -11.25
CA SER A 98 -5.92 -4.72 -10.53
C SER A 98 -4.52 -4.54 -11.10
N SER A 99 -3.99 -3.32 -11.01
CA SER A 99 -2.64 -2.98 -11.45
C SER A 99 -1.80 -2.57 -10.25
N SER A 100 -0.53 -2.98 -10.21
CA SER A 100 0.44 -2.46 -9.25
C SER A 100 0.60 -0.95 -9.47
N VAL A 101 0.56 -0.16 -8.40
CA VAL A 101 0.62 1.32 -8.48
C VAL A 101 1.81 1.89 -7.72
N VAL A 102 2.11 1.41 -6.52
CA VAL A 102 3.26 1.88 -5.75
C VAL A 102 3.87 0.75 -4.95
N ARG A 103 5.19 0.77 -4.82
CA ARG A 103 5.97 -0.12 -3.98
C ARG A 103 6.79 0.66 -2.96
N PHE A 104 6.70 0.22 -1.71
CA PHE A 104 7.53 0.68 -0.60
C PHE A 104 8.47 -0.44 -0.16
N ASN A 105 9.67 -0.10 0.28
CA ASN A 105 10.43 -1.03 1.10
C ASN A 105 9.91 -0.93 2.54
N LEU A 106 10.09 -2.00 3.29
CA LEU A 106 9.82 -2.04 4.71
C LEU A 106 10.99 -2.76 5.39
N ASP A 107 11.54 -2.11 6.42
CA ASP A 107 12.61 -2.61 7.29
C ASP A 107 12.16 -2.42 8.74
#